data_AF-A0A662DFV7-F1
#
_entry.id   AF-A0A662DFV7-F1
#
_cell.length_a   1.000
_cell.length_b   1.000
_cell.length_c   1.000
_cell.angle_alpha   90.00
_cell.angle_beta   90.00
_cell.angle_gamma   90.00
#
_symmetry.space_group_name_H-M   'P 1'
#
loop_
_entity.id
_entity.type
_entity.pdbx_description
1 polymer ?
#
loop_
_entity_poly.entity_id
_entity_poly.type
_entity_poly.pdbx_seq_one_letter_code
_entity_poly.pdbx_strand_id
1 'polypeptide(L)' 'MIKDRLAVSERVGGYGFQHRRVRREEEIIWLKDHGVNSIMSLLGSNQNSFAYTGAGLSFASYEVPEDLEP' A
#
# COMPACT_ATOMS: atom_id res chain seq x y z
N MET A 1 -4.62 -8.12 -12.90
CA MET A 1 -3.23 -7.60 -13.00
C MET A 1 -2.99 -7.14 -14.42
N ILE A 2 -2.45 -5.94 -14.60
CA ILE A 2 -1.89 -5.50 -15.88
C ILE A 2 -0.38 -5.53 -15.68
N LYS A 3 0.30 -6.46 -16.37
CA LYS A 3 1.73 -6.71 -16.17
C LYS A 3 2.52 -5.40 -16.31
N ASP A 4 3.43 -5.17 -15.37
CA ASP A 4 4.32 -4.00 -15.28
C ASP A 4 3.59 -2.64 -15.24
N ARG A 5 2.29 -2.63 -14.94
CA ARG A 5 1.46 -1.40 -14.91
C ARG A 5 0.55 -1.30 -13.70
N LEU A 6 -0.13 -2.39 -13.33
CA LEU A 6 -1.13 -2.36 -12.26
C LEU A 6 -1.26 -3.71 -11.56
N ALA A 7 -1.13 -3.66 -10.23
CA ALA A 7 -1.45 -4.75 -9.32
C ALA A 7 -2.48 -4.29 -8.30
N VAL A 8 -3.26 -5.24 -7.80
CA VAL A 8 -4.21 -5.04 -6.71
C VAL A 8 -3.83 -6.01 -5.60
N SER A 9 -3.84 -5.53 -4.37
CA SER A 9 -3.57 -6.33 -3.18
C SER A 9 -4.48 -5.86 -2.05
N GLU A 10 -4.79 -6.76 -1.14
CA GLU A 10 -5.25 -6.36 0.18
C GLU A 10 -4.14 -5.62 0.93
N ARG A 11 -4.53 -4.66 1.76
CA ARG A 11 -3.72 -3.70 2.52
C ARG A 11 -2.25 -4.10 2.77
N VAL A 12 -1.38 -3.68 1.86
CA VAL A 12 0.07 -3.93 1.96
C VAL A 12 0.69 -3.16 3.13
N GLY A 13 1.76 -3.71 3.70
CA GLY A 13 2.51 -3.18 4.83
C GLY A 13 1.85 -3.45 6.18
N GLY A 14 0.53 -3.63 6.22
CA GLY A 14 -0.24 -3.91 7.44
C GLY A 14 -0.18 -2.81 8.52
N TYR A 15 -1.19 -2.78 9.38
CA TYR A 15 -1.19 -2.03 10.64
C TYR A 15 -2.17 -2.73 11.59
N GLY A 16 -1.80 -2.96 12.84
CA GLY A 16 -2.64 -3.67 13.81
C GLY A 16 -2.07 -3.53 15.21
N PHE A 17 -2.81 -4.03 16.21
CA PHE A 17 -2.47 -3.94 17.64
C PHE A 17 -1.06 -4.43 17.99
N GLN A 18 -0.52 -5.36 17.18
CA GLN A 18 0.88 -5.77 17.25
C GLN A 18 1.63 -5.10 16.09
N HIS A 19 2.54 -4.19 16.40
CA HIS A 19 3.38 -3.50 15.42
C HIS A 19 4.25 -4.51 14.66
N ARG A 20 3.79 -4.95 13.48
CA ARG A 20 4.56 -5.85 12.59
C ARG A 20 5.55 -5.07 11.72
N ARG A 21 6.41 -4.28 12.36
CA ARG A 21 7.35 -3.38 11.68
C ARG A 21 8.24 -4.11 10.66
N VAL A 22 8.86 -5.22 11.07
CA VAL A 22 9.75 -6.01 10.20
C VAL A 22 8.99 -6.50 8.96
N ARG A 23 7.81 -7.09 9.14
CA ARG A 23 6.98 -7.55 8.03
C ARG A 23 6.57 -6.41 7.09
N ARG A 24 6.22 -5.23 7.63
CA ARG A 24 5.93 -4.04 6.81
C ARG A 24 7.12 -3.67 5.93
N GLU A 25 8.31 -3.64 6.51
CA GLU A 25 9.55 -3.31 5.80
C GLU A 25 9.85 -4.37 4.72
N GLU A 26 9.71 -5.65 5.03
CA GLU A 26 9.86 -6.75 4.05
C GLU A 26 8.87 -6.64 2.89
N GLU A 27 7.58 -6.36 3.17
CA GLU A 27 6.56 -6.18 2.12
C GLU A 27 6.86 -4.96 1.24
N ILE A 28 7.36 -3.85 1.81
CA ILE A 28 7.75 -2.66 1.04
C ILE A 28 9.01 -2.92 0.19
N ILE A 29 9.99 -3.65 0.71
CA ILE A 29 11.16 -4.08 -0.06
C ILE A 29 10.72 -4.95 -1.24
N TRP A 30 9.82 -5.91 -0.99
CA TRP A 30 9.28 -6.78 -2.02
C TRP A 30 8.58 -5.99 -3.15
N LEU A 31 7.78 -4.97 -2.81
CA LEU A 31 7.15 -4.09 -3.80
C LEU A 31 8.19 -3.41 -4.70
N LYS A 32 9.25 -2.88 -4.10
CA LYS A 32 10.32 -2.18 -4.83
C LYS A 32 11.12 -3.12 -5.74
N ASP A 33 11.43 -4.33 -5.27
CA ASP A 33 12.11 -5.35 -6.08
C ASP A 33 11.28 -5.76 -7.31
N HIS A 34 9.95 -5.65 -7.24
CA HIS A 34 9.03 -5.88 -8.35
C HIS A 34 8.76 -4.63 -9.20
N GLY A 35 9.52 -3.55 -9.00
CA GLY A 35 9.44 -2.33 -9.79
C GLY A 35 8.23 -1.43 -9.48
N VAL A 36 7.51 -1.70 -8.39
CA VAL A 36 6.41 -0.81 -7.95
C VAL A 36 7.02 0.51 -7.48
N ASN A 37 6.51 1.60 -8.02
CA ASN A 37 6.96 2.96 -7.71
C ASN A 37 5.89 3.84 -7.06
N SER A 38 4.63 3.40 -7.09
CA SER A 38 3.48 4.18 -6.63
C SER A 38 2.44 3.28 -5.96
N ILE A 39 1.81 3.79 -4.90
CA ILE A 39 0.72 3.16 -4.17
C ILE A 39 -0.49 4.09 -4.17
N MET A 40 -1.64 3.57 -4.59
CA MET A 40 -2.94 4.21 -4.42
C MET A 40 -3.73 3.42 -3.38
N SER A 41 -3.97 4.02 -2.21
CA SER A 41 -4.80 3.42 -1.17
C SER A 41 -6.26 3.75 -1.42
N LEU A 42 -7.10 2.71 -1.40
CA LEU A 42 -8.56 2.85 -1.42
C LEU A 42 -9.22 2.75 -0.04
N LEU A 43 -8.39 2.62 1.00
CA LEU A 43 -8.83 2.46 2.39
C LEU A 43 -9.18 3.83 3.00
N GLY A 44 -10.15 3.86 3.91
CA GLY A 44 -10.47 5.04 4.73
C GLY A 44 -9.39 5.41 5.77
N SER A 45 -8.21 4.78 5.73
CA SER A 45 -7.09 5.13 6.62
C SER A 45 -5.76 5.16 5.87
N ASN A 46 -4.90 6.09 6.28
CA ASN A 46 -3.60 6.35 5.65
C ASN A 46 -2.40 5.92 6.52
N GLN A 47 -2.58 4.89 7.33
CA GLN A 47 -1.61 4.51 8.38
C GLN A 47 -0.22 4.11 7.85
N ASN A 48 -0.12 3.63 6.59
CA ASN A 48 1.16 3.27 5.97
C ASN A 48 1.74 4.35 5.05
N SER A 49 1.10 5.52 4.91
CA SER A 49 1.58 6.58 4.01
C SER A 49 3.04 6.98 4.29
N PHE A 50 3.39 7.20 5.56
CA PHE A 50 4.76 7.52 5.97
C PHE A 50 5.77 6.41 5.68
N ALA A 51 5.36 5.15 5.75
CA ALA A 51 6.24 4.03 5.45
C ALA A 51 6.54 3.96 3.95
N TYR A 52 5.52 4.17 3.11
CA TYR A 52 5.68 4.20 1.66
C TYR A 52 6.53 5.39 1.21
N THR A 53 6.19 6.60 1.63
CA THR A 53 6.91 7.81 1.23
C THR A 53 8.35 7.81 1.77
N GLY A 54 8.56 7.32 3.00
CA GLY A 54 9.89 7.13 3.57
C GLY A 54 10.76 6.12 2.81
N ALA A 55 10.14 5.15 2.12
CA ALA A 55 10.84 4.19 1.27
C ALA A 55 11.04 4.68 -0.18
N GLY A 56 10.61 5.90 -0.51
CA GLY A 56 10.69 6.51 -1.83
C GLY A 56 9.57 6.10 -2.79
N LEU A 57 8.47 5.50 -2.30
CA LEU A 57 7.29 5.22 -3.11
C LEU A 57 6.38 6.46 -3.15
N SER A 58 5.85 6.78 -4.34
CA SER A 58 4.78 7.77 -4.46
C SER A 58 3.51 7.23 -3.79
N PHE A 59 2.78 8.08 -3.07
CA PHE A 59 1.58 7.67 -2.36
C PHE A 59 0.40 8.60 -2.69
N ALA A 60 -0.73 8.00 -3.03
CA ALA A 60 -2.02 8.66 -3.16
C ALA A 60 -3.07 7.91 -2.34
N SER A 61 -4.08 8.63 -1.86
CA SER A 61 -5.23 8.06 -1.15
C SER A 61 -6.51 8.54 -1.80
N TYR A 62 -7.42 7.61 -2.02
CA TYR A 62 -8.78 7.89 -2.45
C TYR A 62 -9.70 7.01 -1.63
N GLU A 63 -10.33 7.56 -0.60
CA GLU A 63 -11.27 6.81 0.21
C GLU A 63 -12.49 6.45 -0.64
N VAL A 64 -12.77 5.15 -0.72
CA VAL A 64 -13.95 4.65 -1.42
C VAL A 64 -15.13 4.66 -0.45
N PRO A 65 -16.27 5.27 -0.80
CA PRO A 65 -17.48 5.22 0.00
C PRO A 65 -17.91 3.76 0.27
N GLU A 66 -18.38 3.47 1.48
CA GLU A 66 -18.82 2.12 1.86
C GLU A 66 -20.03 1.64 1.04
N ASP A 67 -20.81 2.58 0.49
CA ASP A 67 -22.00 2.35 -0.32
C ASP A 67 -21.73 2.30 -1.82
N LEU A 68 -20.47 2.25 -2.26
CA LEU A 68 -20.13 2.10 -3.67
C LEU A 68 -20.55 0.70 -4.17
N GLU A 69 -21.57 0.66 -5.03
CA GLU A 69 -21.92 -0.56 -5.75
C GLU A 69 -20.88 -0.86 -6.87
N PRO A 70 -20.61 -2.15 -7.17
CA PRO A 70 -19.63 -2.57 -8.18
C PRO A 70 -19.94 -2.13 -9.62
#